data_AF-A0AA42XXG3-F1
#
_entry.id   AF-A0AA42XXG3-F1
#
_cell.length_a   1.000
_cell.length_b   1.000
_cell.length_c   1.000
_cell.angle_alpha   90.00
_cell.angle_beta   90.00
_cell.angle_gamma   90.00
#
_symmetry.space_group_name_H-M   'P 1'
#
loop_
_entity.id
_entity.type
_entity.pdbx_description
1 polymer ?
#
loop_
_entity_poly.entity_id
_entity_poly.type
_entity_poly.pdbx_seq_one_letter_code
_entity_poly.pdbx_strand_id
1 'polypeptide(L)'
;MSGIEIAKKVWEREDVQFIAHCGVVLALLVFLRPMFTRSTPAAIYEGPNILWGMLTNELKALFPGGGRPSSQLLFLLVPTALILLARVRIRWDQWENGKALRNLLMTLLIILAWAGATFDYNIYLNHGHFLDRLLLIGLVALCWRFPLAVPFAVKWIHVMLKESYVPIPADDFDFRAVHEFLVVFSVFVWVSSSKNFKSEHFLLVGIGCWASYYYAAGVAKVFYGPDWSWLLENHLSNLSVGGHVRGWLGFLSHETFLAINRVARLSDRALAAFTLVFELGALVCFFVNRRLAQVWFALAILFNFGIFALTGICFWKWIVTNIAFLVFASRGGAPIYDRMCRYLLVVWFGILVVYFSLGRTYFFPQAGVAWYDTRMVEDYTIRAIGESGKDYLVSPSFLTPMEMHFVQGRLCYASNERTVTSIYGTTGSHGVLTRLEELEKPEDALKLLQRGGNCHNAQQDKRFEDFFVRYFGNLNARGRPHRWLSWIGRPTHLWVQPQGELYDMQEPVNQIELWREVVVHHGDRLHRLEKKRVKEIKIPRAEPTAIP
;
A
#
# COMPACT_ATOMS: atom_id res chain seq x y z
N MET A 1 -8.72 29.20 -38.06
CA MET A 1 -8.49 27.77 -38.36
C MET A 1 -9.84 27.09 -38.34
N SER A 2 -10.28 26.52 -39.46
CA SER A 2 -11.53 25.77 -39.50
C SER A 2 -11.43 24.52 -38.61
N GLY A 3 -12.53 24.01 -38.06
CA GLY A 3 -12.51 22.76 -37.29
C GLY A 3 -11.90 21.57 -38.05
N ILE A 4 -11.92 21.64 -39.38
CA ILE A 4 -11.34 20.64 -40.30
C ILE A 4 -9.81 20.73 -40.33
N GLU A 5 -9.22 21.93 -40.24
CA GLU A 5 -7.75 22.08 -40.14
C GLU A 5 -7.21 21.62 -38.80
N ILE A 6 -7.96 21.84 -37.72
CA ILE A 6 -7.64 21.29 -36.39
C ILE A 6 -7.71 19.76 -36.46
N ALA A 7 -8.79 19.19 -37.03
CA ALA A 7 -8.93 17.74 -37.15
C ALA A 7 -7.82 17.09 -38.01
N LYS A 8 -7.41 17.72 -39.14
CA LYS A 8 -6.30 17.21 -39.97
C LYS A 8 -4.94 17.28 -39.26
N LYS A 9 -4.72 18.29 -38.42
CA LYS A 9 -3.47 18.46 -37.66
C LYS A 9 -3.38 17.55 -36.43
N VAL A 10 -4.51 17.01 -35.97
CA VAL A 10 -4.61 16.10 -34.80
C VAL A 10 -4.37 14.64 -35.16
N TRP A 11 -4.41 14.29 -36.45
CA TRP A 11 -4.21 12.94 -36.95
C TRP A 11 -3.00 12.87 -37.86
N GLU A 12 -1.84 13.33 -37.38
CA GLU A 12 -0.59 13.04 -38.08
C GLU A 12 -0.28 11.55 -37.94
N ARG A 13 0.42 10.98 -38.94
CA ARG A 13 0.80 9.56 -38.93
C ARG A 13 1.55 9.17 -37.65
N GLU A 14 2.31 10.10 -37.09
CA GLU A 14 3.03 9.93 -35.83
C GLU A 14 2.11 9.76 -34.62
N ASP A 15 1.02 10.54 -34.52
CA ASP A 15 0.04 10.43 -33.44
C ASP A 15 -0.61 9.04 -33.41
N VAL A 16 -1.03 8.55 -34.57
CA VAL A 16 -1.68 7.23 -34.71
C VAL A 16 -0.72 6.12 -34.32
N GLN A 17 0.53 6.21 -34.79
CA GLN A 17 1.55 5.22 -34.46
C GLN A 17 1.86 5.22 -32.95
N PHE A 18 1.96 6.41 -32.35
CA PHE A 18 2.20 6.57 -30.92
C PHE A 18 1.06 5.94 -30.09
N ILE A 19 -0.20 6.23 -30.42
CA ILE A 19 -1.38 5.63 -29.77
C ILE A 19 -1.41 4.12 -29.96
N ALA A 20 -1.14 3.64 -31.18
CA ALA A 20 -1.12 2.21 -31.46
C ALA A 20 -0.08 1.48 -30.58
N HIS A 21 1.13 2.03 -30.44
CA HIS A 21 2.14 1.45 -29.55
C HIS A 21 1.71 1.46 -28.08
N CYS A 22 1.13 2.56 -27.59
CA CYS A 22 0.61 2.61 -26.23
C CYS A 22 -0.53 1.61 -26.02
N GLY A 23 -1.41 1.45 -27.01
CA GLY A 23 -2.48 0.45 -27.04
C GLY A 23 -1.94 -0.99 -26.97
N VAL A 24 -0.84 -1.28 -27.69
CA VAL A 24 -0.17 -2.60 -27.59
C VAL A 24 0.39 -2.84 -26.19
N VAL A 25 1.06 -1.84 -25.58
CA VAL A 25 1.57 -1.97 -24.20
C VAL A 25 0.43 -2.24 -23.22
N LEU A 26 -0.69 -1.51 -23.32
CA LEU A 26 -1.87 -1.72 -22.49
C LEU A 26 -2.51 -3.09 -22.70
N ALA A 27 -2.67 -3.52 -23.96
CA ALA A 27 -3.24 -4.82 -24.26
C ALA A 27 -2.40 -5.94 -23.65
N LEU A 28 -1.08 -5.89 -23.82
CA LEU A 28 -0.18 -6.87 -23.21
C LEU A 28 -0.16 -6.78 -21.68
N LEU A 29 -0.27 -5.58 -21.10
CA LEU A 29 -0.42 -5.42 -19.66
C LEU A 29 -1.62 -6.22 -19.14
N VAL A 30 -2.77 -6.20 -19.81
CA VAL A 30 -3.94 -6.99 -19.39
C VAL A 30 -3.63 -8.48 -19.28
N PHE A 31 -2.94 -9.03 -20.28
CA PHE A 31 -2.65 -10.47 -20.34
C PHE A 31 -1.50 -10.87 -19.41
N LEU A 32 -0.50 -10.01 -19.23
CA LEU A 32 0.74 -10.33 -18.54
C LEU A 32 0.73 -9.91 -17.07
N ARG A 33 -0.10 -8.93 -16.67
CA ARG A 33 -0.20 -8.45 -15.28
C ARG A 33 -0.44 -9.57 -14.26
N PRO A 34 -1.31 -10.58 -14.48
CA PRO A 34 -1.48 -11.69 -13.54
C PRO A 34 -0.17 -12.42 -13.19
N MET A 35 0.78 -12.50 -14.13
CA MET A 35 2.10 -13.13 -13.91
C MET A 35 2.87 -12.43 -12.79
N PHE A 36 2.68 -11.13 -12.63
CA PHE A 36 3.33 -10.32 -11.61
C PHE A 36 2.57 -10.30 -10.28
N THR A 37 1.24 -10.34 -10.33
CA THR A 37 0.38 -9.98 -9.18
C THR A 37 -0.32 -11.16 -8.52
N ARG A 38 -0.28 -12.34 -9.14
CA ARG A 38 -0.86 -13.54 -8.54
C ARG A 38 -0.12 -13.89 -7.25
N SER A 39 -0.89 -14.06 -6.17
CA SER A 39 -0.37 -14.34 -4.84
C SER A 39 0.25 -15.73 -4.77
N THR A 40 1.37 -15.80 -4.07
CA THR A 40 1.99 -17.06 -3.66
C THR A 40 1.15 -17.68 -2.54
N PRO A 41 0.79 -18.98 -2.61
CA PRO A 41 0.08 -19.66 -1.53
C PRO A 41 0.82 -19.57 -0.19
N ALA A 42 0.07 -19.43 0.91
CA ALA A 42 0.62 -19.35 2.27
C ALA A 42 1.57 -20.51 2.59
N ALA A 43 1.22 -21.74 2.19
CA ALA A 43 2.02 -22.95 2.42
C ALA A 43 3.44 -22.90 1.80
N ILE A 44 3.66 -22.08 0.77
CA ILE A 44 5.01 -21.91 0.20
C ILE A 44 5.91 -21.08 1.13
N TYR A 45 5.34 -20.08 1.83
CA TYR A 45 6.07 -19.28 2.81
C TYR A 45 6.36 -20.05 4.11
N GLU A 46 5.67 -21.18 4.35
CA GLU A 46 5.99 -22.07 5.48
C GLU A 46 7.22 -22.95 5.20
N GLY A 47 7.71 -22.99 3.96
CA GLY A 47 8.93 -23.69 3.61
C GLY A 47 10.18 -22.84 3.87
N PRO A 48 11.36 -23.47 4.04
CA PRO A 48 12.61 -22.73 4.30
C PRO A 48 13.11 -21.91 3.10
N ASN A 49 12.58 -22.16 1.89
CA ASN A 49 12.98 -21.48 0.66
C ASN A 49 11.76 -21.27 -0.24
N ILE A 50 11.38 -20.01 -0.45
CA ILE A 50 10.19 -19.62 -1.21
C ILE A 50 10.37 -19.98 -2.68
N LEU A 51 11.55 -19.73 -3.25
CA LEU A 51 11.84 -20.02 -4.67
C LEU A 51 11.62 -21.50 -4.99
N TRP A 52 12.17 -22.38 -4.16
CA TRP A 52 12.04 -23.82 -4.33
C TRP A 52 10.58 -24.27 -4.20
N GLY A 53 9.83 -23.74 -3.23
CA GLY A 53 8.41 -24.01 -3.09
C GLY A 53 7.61 -23.58 -4.33
N MET A 54 7.91 -22.41 -4.91
CA MET A 54 7.29 -21.95 -6.16
C MET A 54 7.65 -22.83 -7.35
N LEU A 55 8.93 -23.15 -7.53
CA LEU A 55 9.40 -23.99 -8.65
C LEU A 55 8.79 -25.39 -8.59
N THR A 56 8.79 -26.02 -7.40
CA THR A 56 8.17 -27.35 -7.23
C THR A 56 6.67 -27.33 -7.44
N ASN A 57 5.96 -26.28 -7.00
CA ASN A 57 4.53 -26.12 -7.27
C ASN A 57 4.24 -26.01 -8.77
N GLU A 58 5.05 -25.23 -9.50
CA GLU A 58 4.86 -25.03 -10.93
C GLU A 58 5.26 -26.26 -11.75
N LEU A 59 6.35 -26.94 -11.39
CA LEU A 59 6.72 -28.20 -12.04
C LEU A 59 5.64 -29.26 -11.88
N LYS A 60 5.04 -29.38 -10.67
CA LYS A 60 3.90 -30.29 -10.44
C LYS A 60 2.70 -29.95 -11.34
N ALA A 61 2.44 -28.66 -11.60
CA ALA A 61 1.37 -28.21 -12.46
C ALA A 61 1.57 -28.53 -13.95
N LEU A 62 2.78 -28.90 -14.37
CA LEU A 62 3.06 -29.32 -15.75
C LEU A 62 2.73 -30.79 -16.03
N PHE A 63 2.52 -31.61 -15.00
CA PHE A 63 2.20 -33.03 -15.16
C PHE A 63 0.68 -33.26 -15.18
N PRO A 64 0.18 -34.32 -15.85
CA PRO A 64 -1.24 -34.68 -15.83
C PRO A 64 -1.77 -34.83 -14.40
N GLY A 65 -2.88 -34.16 -14.08
CA GLY A 65 -3.45 -34.11 -12.73
C GLY A 65 -2.87 -32.99 -11.84
N GLY A 66 -1.84 -32.28 -12.28
CA GLY A 66 -1.37 -31.05 -11.66
C GLY A 66 -2.42 -29.95 -11.76
N GLY A 67 -2.84 -29.38 -10.62
CA GLY A 67 -3.73 -28.22 -10.61
C GLY A 67 -3.11 -27.00 -11.31
N ARG A 68 -3.89 -25.93 -11.51
CA ARG A 68 -3.38 -24.70 -12.16
C ARG A 68 -2.18 -24.14 -11.38
N PRO A 69 -1.06 -23.78 -12.04
CA PRO A 69 0.13 -23.25 -11.36
C PRO A 69 -0.25 -21.98 -10.60
N SER A 70 0.20 -21.85 -9.35
CA SER A 70 -0.23 -20.76 -8.47
C SER A 70 0.67 -19.52 -8.56
N SER A 71 1.99 -19.70 -8.75
CA SER A 71 3.00 -18.64 -8.62
C SER A 71 3.43 -17.96 -9.93
N GLN A 72 3.30 -18.62 -11.09
CA GLN A 72 3.58 -18.11 -12.44
C GLN A 72 5.02 -17.61 -12.74
N LEU A 73 6.03 -18.03 -11.98
CA LEU A 73 7.44 -17.67 -12.19
C LEU A 73 7.98 -18.16 -13.53
N LEU A 74 7.72 -19.43 -13.89
CA LEU A 74 8.18 -20.04 -15.14
C LEU A 74 7.57 -19.35 -16.37
N PHE A 75 6.39 -18.72 -16.23
CA PHE A 75 5.78 -17.99 -17.34
C PHE A 75 6.57 -16.74 -17.71
N LEU A 76 7.27 -16.09 -16.76
CA LEU A 76 8.16 -14.95 -17.06
C LEU A 76 9.37 -15.36 -17.92
N LEU A 77 9.73 -16.64 -17.91
CA LEU A 77 10.79 -17.18 -18.75
C LEU A 77 10.40 -17.19 -20.22
N VAL A 78 9.12 -17.34 -20.58
CA VAL A 78 8.68 -17.44 -21.98
C VAL A 78 9.04 -16.19 -22.80
N PRO A 79 8.55 -14.97 -22.46
CA PRO A 79 8.88 -13.78 -23.24
C PRO A 79 10.39 -13.46 -23.19
N THR A 80 11.04 -13.73 -22.06
CA THR A 80 12.49 -13.53 -21.91
C THR A 80 13.29 -14.48 -22.79
N ALA A 81 12.93 -15.77 -22.81
CA ALA A 81 13.58 -16.78 -23.64
C ALA A 81 13.39 -16.47 -25.12
N LEU A 82 12.21 -16.03 -25.55
CA LEU A 82 11.98 -15.62 -26.94
C LEU A 82 12.93 -14.48 -27.37
N ILE A 83 13.15 -13.48 -26.51
CA ILE A 83 14.09 -12.37 -26.78
C ILE A 83 15.54 -12.87 -26.86
N LEU A 84 15.94 -13.75 -25.93
CA LEU A 84 17.28 -14.33 -25.92
C LEU A 84 17.52 -15.24 -27.13
N LEU A 85 16.55 -16.06 -27.52
CA LEU A 85 16.59 -16.92 -28.70
C LEU A 85 16.62 -16.10 -30.00
N ALA A 86 15.90 -14.99 -30.05
CA ALA A 86 15.97 -14.01 -31.13
C ALA A 86 17.30 -13.22 -31.15
N ARG A 87 18.20 -13.47 -30.18
CA ARG A 87 19.50 -12.80 -30.00
C ARG A 87 19.37 -11.27 -29.90
N VAL A 88 18.21 -10.79 -29.48
CA VAL A 88 17.96 -9.36 -29.29
C VAL A 88 18.63 -8.93 -27.99
N ARG A 89 19.65 -8.09 -28.10
CA ARG A 89 20.35 -7.53 -26.94
C ARG A 89 19.64 -6.27 -26.50
N ILE A 90 18.87 -6.33 -25.42
CA ILE A 90 18.24 -5.16 -24.81
C ILE A 90 19.20 -4.52 -23.81
N ARG A 91 19.50 -3.23 -23.96
CA ARG A 91 20.38 -2.46 -23.09
C ARG A 91 19.81 -1.08 -22.79
N TRP A 92 20.18 -0.54 -21.64
CA TRP A 92 19.74 0.80 -21.23
C TRP A 92 20.09 1.88 -22.24
N ASP A 93 21.26 1.82 -22.86
CA ASP A 93 21.77 2.81 -23.84
C ASP A 93 21.01 2.80 -25.19
N GLN A 94 20.19 1.78 -25.46
CA GLN A 94 19.37 1.73 -26.66
C GLN A 94 18.10 2.59 -26.56
N TRP A 95 17.67 2.90 -25.35
CA TRP A 95 16.53 3.77 -25.12
C TRP A 95 16.94 5.22 -25.04
N GLU A 96 16.06 6.08 -25.53
CA GLU A 96 16.24 7.52 -25.49
C GLU A 96 16.44 7.97 -24.03
N ASN A 97 17.54 8.66 -23.75
CA ASN A 97 17.99 9.04 -22.40
C ASN A 97 18.02 7.87 -21.40
N GLY A 98 18.45 6.69 -21.85
CA GLY A 98 18.52 5.45 -21.09
C GLY A 98 19.12 5.54 -19.69
N LYS A 99 20.14 6.39 -19.48
CA LYS A 99 20.72 6.63 -18.15
C LYS A 99 19.71 7.24 -17.17
N ALA A 100 18.92 8.21 -17.61
CA ALA A 100 17.90 8.85 -16.77
C ALA A 100 16.74 7.88 -16.47
N LEU A 101 16.29 7.14 -17.48
CA LEU A 101 15.26 6.10 -17.33
C LEU A 101 15.72 5.01 -16.36
N ARG A 102 16.96 4.54 -16.49
CA ARG A 102 17.57 3.59 -15.54
C ARG A 102 17.55 4.13 -14.12
N ASN A 103 18.00 5.37 -13.91
CA ASN A 103 18.05 5.94 -12.56
C ASN A 103 16.66 6.03 -11.92
N LEU A 104 15.64 6.42 -12.69
CA LEU A 104 14.24 6.44 -12.23
C LEU A 104 13.81 5.03 -11.78
N LEU A 105 13.93 4.04 -12.67
CA LEU A 105 13.47 2.68 -12.41
C LEU A 105 14.26 1.99 -11.30
N MET A 106 15.57 2.20 -11.23
CA MET A 106 16.40 1.67 -10.15
C MET A 106 16.01 2.28 -8.81
N THR A 107 15.65 3.56 -8.76
CA THR A 107 15.12 4.17 -7.52
C THR A 107 13.85 3.45 -7.07
N LEU A 108 12.90 3.21 -7.98
CA LEU A 108 11.64 2.52 -7.66
C LEU A 108 11.85 1.05 -7.26
N LEU A 109 12.76 0.35 -7.96
CA LEU A 109 13.14 -1.03 -7.61
C LEU A 109 13.79 -1.09 -6.23
N ILE A 110 14.74 -0.19 -5.94
CA ILE A 110 15.47 -0.16 -4.67
C ILE A 110 14.53 0.09 -3.50
N ILE A 111 13.57 1.02 -3.59
CA ILE A 111 12.65 1.27 -2.46
C ILE A 111 11.76 0.07 -2.14
N LEU A 112 11.26 -0.63 -3.16
CA LEU A 112 10.42 -1.81 -2.95
C LEU A 112 11.25 -3.02 -2.52
N ALA A 113 12.43 -3.20 -3.11
CA ALA A 113 13.35 -4.26 -2.74
C ALA A 113 13.91 -4.07 -1.33
N TRP A 114 14.18 -2.83 -0.91
CA TRP A 114 14.50 -2.51 0.47
C TRP A 114 13.38 -3.00 1.38
N ALA A 115 12.13 -2.62 1.09
CA ALA A 115 10.97 -3.05 1.88
C ALA A 115 10.73 -4.58 1.89
N GLY A 116 11.13 -5.30 0.85
CA GLY A 116 11.03 -6.76 0.75
C GLY A 116 12.28 -7.52 1.22
N ALA A 117 13.42 -6.87 1.44
CA ALA A 117 14.66 -7.52 1.85
C ALA A 117 15.00 -7.26 3.33
N THR A 118 14.54 -6.14 3.91
CA THR A 118 14.93 -5.71 5.26
C THR A 118 13.82 -5.77 6.29
N PHE A 119 12.69 -6.41 6.00
CA PHE A 119 11.70 -6.68 7.05
C PHE A 119 12.26 -7.66 8.10
N ASP A 120 11.74 -7.65 9.32
CA ASP A 120 12.27 -8.47 10.42
C ASP A 120 12.15 -9.97 10.17
N TYR A 121 12.76 -10.78 11.04
CA TYR A 121 12.50 -12.20 11.06
C TYR A 121 11.01 -12.48 11.28
N ASN A 122 10.41 -13.35 10.46
CA ASN A 122 8.99 -13.66 10.57
C ASN A 122 8.76 -14.71 11.66
N ILE A 123 8.46 -14.25 12.88
CA ILE A 123 8.25 -15.10 14.05
C ILE A 123 7.04 -16.04 13.87
N TYR A 124 5.98 -15.61 13.17
CA TYR A 124 4.84 -16.47 12.89
C TYR A 124 5.24 -17.68 12.02
N LEU A 125 5.96 -17.42 10.92
CA LEU A 125 6.45 -18.48 10.04
C LEU A 125 7.64 -19.24 10.64
N ASN A 126 8.35 -18.64 11.59
CA ASN A 126 9.61 -19.14 12.14
C ASN A 126 10.70 -19.24 11.05
N HIS A 127 10.74 -18.25 10.16
CA HIS A 127 11.66 -18.19 9.03
C HIS A 127 12.13 -16.75 8.76
N GLY A 128 13.37 -16.63 8.30
CA GLY A 128 13.95 -15.36 7.83
C GLY A 128 14.03 -15.24 6.31
N HIS A 129 13.90 -16.34 5.57
CA HIS A 129 14.01 -16.40 4.09
C HIS A 129 15.24 -15.68 3.52
N PHE A 130 16.41 -15.84 4.16
CA PHE A 130 17.62 -15.10 3.79
C PHE A 130 18.09 -15.35 2.35
N LEU A 131 18.00 -16.58 1.85
CA LEU A 131 18.36 -16.89 0.46
C LEU A 131 17.44 -16.19 -0.53
N ASP A 132 16.13 -16.14 -0.24
CA ASP A 132 15.14 -15.44 -1.06
C ASP A 132 15.38 -13.91 -1.06
N ARG A 133 15.81 -13.34 0.07
CA ARG A 133 16.23 -11.93 0.17
C ARG A 133 17.51 -11.64 -0.62
N LEU A 134 18.51 -12.52 -0.54
CA LEU A 134 19.74 -12.38 -1.32
C LEU A 134 19.46 -12.48 -2.83
N LEU A 135 18.54 -13.36 -3.23
CA LEU A 135 18.06 -13.41 -4.61
C LEU A 135 17.41 -12.10 -5.03
N LEU A 136 16.58 -11.49 -4.18
CA LEU A 136 15.99 -10.18 -4.45
C LEU A 136 17.06 -9.11 -4.70
N ILE A 137 18.03 -9.00 -3.81
CA ILE A 137 19.14 -8.05 -3.93
C ILE A 137 19.93 -8.31 -5.21
N GLY A 138 20.24 -9.58 -5.51
CA GLY A 138 20.93 -9.99 -6.72
C GLY A 138 20.18 -9.61 -7.99
N LEU A 139 18.86 -9.87 -8.06
CA LEU A 139 18.01 -9.50 -9.20
C LEU A 139 17.98 -7.99 -9.42
N VAL A 140 17.88 -7.19 -8.36
CA VAL A 140 17.91 -5.73 -8.45
C VAL A 140 19.29 -5.23 -8.90
N ALA A 141 20.37 -5.83 -8.40
CA ALA A 141 21.72 -5.49 -8.86
C ALA A 141 21.90 -5.80 -10.36
N LEU A 142 21.38 -6.94 -10.84
CA LEU A 142 21.38 -7.31 -12.26
C LEU A 142 20.61 -6.31 -13.12
N CYS A 143 19.50 -5.74 -12.63
CA CYS A 143 18.73 -4.72 -13.35
C CYS A 143 19.58 -3.50 -13.74
N TRP A 144 20.60 -3.17 -12.96
CA TRP A 144 21.51 -2.05 -13.28
C TRP A 144 22.21 -2.22 -14.63
N ARG A 145 22.51 -3.46 -14.99
CA ARG A 145 23.21 -3.82 -16.24
C ARG A 145 22.29 -4.35 -17.32
N PHE A 146 21.26 -5.10 -16.93
CA PHE A 146 20.40 -5.87 -17.82
C PHE A 146 18.93 -5.52 -17.58
N PRO A 147 18.29 -4.75 -18.47
CA PRO A 147 16.88 -4.43 -18.33
C PRO A 147 15.96 -5.68 -18.35
N LEU A 148 16.40 -6.76 -18.99
CA LEU A 148 15.71 -8.07 -18.98
C LEU A 148 15.60 -8.69 -17.58
N ALA A 149 16.39 -8.26 -16.59
CA ALA A 149 16.25 -8.71 -15.22
C ALA A 149 15.07 -8.04 -14.49
N VAL A 150 14.54 -6.92 -15.00
CA VAL A 150 13.50 -6.14 -14.31
C VAL A 150 12.21 -6.93 -14.11
N PRO A 151 11.64 -7.66 -15.10
CA PRO A 151 10.45 -8.47 -14.87
C PRO A 151 10.59 -9.48 -13.71
N PHE A 152 11.76 -10.10 -13.58
CA PHE A 152 12.04 -11.04 -12.50
C PHE A 152 12.16 -10.34 -11.15
N ALA A 153 12.89 -9.22 -11.09
CA ALA A 153 12.98 -8.41 -9.88
C ALA A 153 11.59 -7.93 -9.41
N VAL A 154 10.74 -7.46 -10.32
CA VAL A 154 9.38 -6.96 -10.01
C VAL A 154 8.47 -8.06 -9.48
N LYS A 155 8.52 -9.26 -10.07
CA LYS A 155 7.80 -10.41 -9.54
C LYS A 155 8.32 -10.79 -8.16
N TRP A 156 9.64 -10.84 -8.00
CA TRP A 156 10.25 -11.28 -6.76
C TRP A 156 10.01 -10.28 -5.61
N ILE A 157 10.03 -8.98 -5.89
CA ILE A 157 9.56 -7.92 -4.99
C ILE A 157 8.15 -8.21 -4.51
N HIS A 158 7.21 -8.53 -5.42
CA HIS A 158 5.83 -8.83 -5.05
C HIS A 158 5.74 -10.01 -4.08
N VAL A 159 6.46 -11.10 -4.39
CA VAL A 159 6.52 -12.30 -3.53
C VAL A 159 7.02 -11.94 -2.14
N MET A 160 8.16 -11.24 -2.04
CA MET A 160 8.73 -10.89 -0.73
C MET A 160 7.86 -9.91 0.06
N LEU A 161 7.20 -8.95 -0.60
CA LEU A 161 6.27 -8.04 0.08
C LEU A 161 5.05 -8.78 0.63
N LYS A 162 4.55 -9.80 -0.07
CA LYS A 162 3.36 -10.57 0.32
C LYS A 162 3.60 -11.55 1.46
N GLU A 163 4.85 -11.82 1.85
CA GLU A 163 5.14 -12.61 3.05
C GLU A 163 4.52 -12.01 4.31
N SER A 164 4.56 -10.68 4.44
CA SER A 164 3.93 -9.95 5.55
C SER A 164 2.41 -10.13 5.66
N TYR A 165 1.78 -10.76 4.67
CA TYR A 165 0.32 -10.92 4.58
C TYR A 165 -0.11 -12.35 4.92
N VAL A 166 0.82 -13.17 5.42
CA VAL A 166 0.58 -14.52 5.89
C VAL A 166 0.57 -14.51 7.43
N PRO A 167 -0.48 -15.03 8.09
CA PRO A 167 -1.69 -15.66 7.52
C PRO A 167 -2.82 -14.65 7.28
N ILE A 168 -2.65 -13.39 7.70
CA ILE A 168 -3.69 -12.38 7.68
C ILE A 168 -3.47 -11.45 6.49
N PRO A 169 -4.38 -11.45 5.49
CA PRO A 169 -4.26 -10.56 4.34
C PRO A 169 -4.32 -9.09 4.78
N ALA A 170 -3.42 -8.28 4.23
CA ALA A 170 -3.46 -6.83 4.36
C ALA A 170 -3.67 -6.17 2.98
N ASP A 171 -4.05 -4.89 3.00
CA ASP A 171 -4.10 -4.07 1.78
C ASP A 171 -2.69 -3.63 1.39
N ASP A 172 -2.40 -3.67 0.09
CA ASP A 172 -1.12 -3.30 -0.53
C ASP A 172 -1.11 -1.91 -1.18
N PHE A 173 -2.11 -1.09 -0.87
CA PHE A 173 -2.27 0.26 -1.42
C PHE A 173 -1.01 1.13 -1.35
N ASP A 174 -0.15 0.93 -0.34
CA ASP A 174 1.05 1.74 -0.12
C ASP A 174 2.17 1.47 -1.16
N PHE A 175 2.27 0.24 -1.70
CA PHE A 175 3.25 -0.10 -2.74
C PHE A 175 2.64 -0.40 -4.12
N ARG A 176 1.32 -0.60 -4.22
CA ARG A 176 0.64 -1.03 -5.44
C ARG A 176 0.94 -0.13 -6.64
N ALA A 177 0.86 1.19 -6.47
CA ALA A 177 1.07 2.13 -7.58
C ALA A 177 2.51 2.09 -8.12
N VAL A 178 3.49 1.98 -7.23
CA VAL A 178 4.91 1.87 -7.61
C VAL A 178 5.17 0.54 -8.30
N HIS A 179 4.61 -0.54 -7.76
CA HIS A 179 4.71 -1.89 -8.33
C HIS A 179 4.10 -1.94 -9.72
N GLU A 180 2.91 -1.36 -9.92
CA GLU A 180 2.22 -1.33 -11.20
C GLU A 180 3.03 -0.60 -12.26
N PHE A 181 3.62 0.56 -11.93
CA PHE A 181 4.50 1.28 -12.85
C PHE A 181 5.68 0.43 -13.32
N LEU A 182 6.25 -0.38 -12.41
CA LEU A 182 7.32 -1.32 -12.73
C LEU A 182 6.83 -2.54 -13.54
N VAL A 183 5.58 -2.98 -13.36
CA VAL A 183 4.95 -4.01 -14.20
C VAL A 183 4.77 -3.48 -15.62
N VAL A 184 4.29 -2.24 -15.80
CA VAL A 184 4.21 -1.59 -17.12
C VAL A 184 5.59 -1.53 -17.77
N PHE A 185 6.63 -1.16 -17.01
CA PHE A 185 7.99 -1.20 -17.53
C PHE A 185 8.44 -2.61 -17.92
N SER A 186 8.08 -3.62 -17.13
CA SER A 186 8.41 -5.02 -17.42
C SER A 186 7.81 -5.49 -18.75
N VAL A 187 6.55 -5.10 -19.02
CA VAL A 187 5.91 -5.33 -20.32
C VAL A 187 6.61 -4.54 -21.43
N PHE A 188 6.97 -3.28 -21.17
CA PHE A 188 7.71 -2.45 -22.11
C PHE A 188 9.04 -3.08 -22.52
N VAL A 189 9.81 -3.64 -21.57
CA VAL A 189 11.06 -4.35 -21.86
C VAL A 189 10.85 -5.41 -22.93
N TRP A 190 9.78 -6.21 -22.83
CA TRP A 190 9.53 -7.28 -23.80
C TRP A 190 9.16 -6.78 -25.20
N VAL A 191 8.30 -5.76 -25.29
CA VAL A 191 7.92 -5.18 -26.60
C VAL A 191 9.01 -4.30 -27.22
N SER A 192 9.92 -3.76 -26.40
CA SER A 192 11.03 -2.93 -26.86
C SER A 192 12.08 -3.69 -27.68
N SER A 193 11.92 -5.02 -27.81
CA SER A 193 12.63 -5.81 -28.81
C SER A 193 12.41 -5.29 -30.24
N SER A 194 11.28 -4.61 -30.49
CA SER A 194 11.04 -3.84 -31.71
C SER A 194 11.54 -2.41 -31.57
N LYS A 195 12.34 -1.96 -32.56
CA LYS A 195 12.94 -0.60 -32.61
C LYS A 195 11.90 0.53 -32.67
N ASN A 196 10.65 0.22 -32.96
CA ASN A 196 9.58 1.21 -33.05
C ASN A 196 9.05 1.64 -31.68
N PHE A 197 9.31 0.87 -30.62
CA PHE A 197 8.89 1.22 -29.26
C PHE A 197 9.91 2.15 -28.59
N LYS A 198 9.44 3.34 -28.21
CA LYS A 198 10.22 4.38 -27.53
C LYS A 198 9.81 4.55 -26.07
N SER A 199 10.68 5.20 -25.30
CA SER A 199 10.50 5.44 -23.86
C SER A 199 9.22 6.21 -23.53
N GLU A 200 8.78 7.11 -24.40
CA GLU A 200 7.55 7.89 -24.23
C GLU A 200 6.28 7.04 -24.25
N HIS A 201 6.24 5.92 -25.00
CA HIS A 201 5.09 5.02 -24.99
C HIS A 201 4.91 4.36 -23.62
N PHE A 202 6.03 3.88 -23.04
CA PHE A 202 6.06 3.37 -21.68
C PHE A 202 5.66 4.46 -20.67
N LEU A 203 6.25 5.65 -20.81
CA LEU A 203 6.04 6.73 -19.86
C LEU A 203 4.57 7.14 -19.81
N LEU A 204 3.90 7.23 -20.96
CA LEU A 204 2.47 7.55 -21.02
C LEU A 204 1.63 6.52 -20.27
N VAL A 205 1.82 5.23 -20.60
CA VAL A 205 1.04 4.16 -19.97
C VAL A 205 1.33 4.07 -18.48
N GLY A 206 2.61 4.15 -18.09
CA GLY A 206 3.02 4.10 -16.69
C GLY A 206 2.46 5.27 -15.88
N ILE A 207 2.57 6.50 -16.39
CA ILE A 207 2.01 7.69 -15.72
C ILE A 207 0.48 7.63 -15.72
N GLY A 208 -0.16 7.09 -16.75
CA GLY A 208 -1.60 6.82 -16.75
C GLY A 208 -2.02 5.89 -15.62
N CYS A 209 -1.31 4.77 -15.42
CA CYS A 209 -1.55 3.86 -14.30
C CYS A 209 -1.23 4.50 -12.94
N TRP A 210 -0.23 5.38 -12.84
CA TRP A 210 0.07 6.12 -11.61
C TRP A 210 -1.03 7.15 -11.29
N ALA A 211 -1.42 7.95 -12.29
CA ALA A 211 -2.45 8.98 -12.19
C ALA A 211 -3.81 8.40 -11.84
N SER A 212 -4.11 7.16 -12.26
CA SER A 212 -5.39 6.52 -11.95
C SER A 212 -5.63 6.34 -10.46
N TYR A 213 -4.57 6.18 -9.64
CA TYR A 213 -4.75 6.06 -8.18
C TYR A 213 -5.26 7.36 -7.55
N TYR A 214 -4.73 8.50 -7.98
CA TYR A 214 -5.19 9.82 -7.53
C TYR A 214 -6.57 10.12 -8.08
N TYR A 215 -6.78 9.92 -9.38
CA TYR A 215 -8.07 10.19 -10.00
C TYR A 215 -9.19 9.31 -9.43
N ALA A 216 -8.94 8.01 -9.20
CA ALA A 216 -9.90 7.10 -8.57
C ALA A 216 -10.28 7.56 -7.16
N ALA A 217 -9.31 8.04 -6.38
CA ALA A 217 -9.58 8.58 -5.05
C ALA A 217 -10.45 9.85 -5.12
N GLY A 218 -10.17 10.75 -6.06
CA GLY A 218 -10.95 11.97 -6.27
C GLY A 218 -12.39 11.69 -6.72
N VAL A 219 -12.57 10.79 -7.69
CA VAL A 219 -13.89 10.34 -8.15
C VAL A 219 -14.66 9.67 -7.02
N ALA A 220 -14.01 8.79 -6.25
CA ALA A 220 -14.65 8.11 -5.13
C ALA A 220 -15.21 9.12 -4.11
N LYS A 221 -14.50 10.23 -3.86
CA LYS A 221 -14.93 11.31 -2.95
C LYS A 221 -16.03 12.19 -3.51
N VAL A 222 -15.99 12.53 -4.80
CA VAL A 222 -17.07 13.32 -5.46
C VAL A 222 -18.41 12.61 -5.36
N PHE A 223 -18.41 11.29 -5.53
CA PHE A 223 -19.61 10.46 -5.49
C PHE A 223 -19.83 9.78 -4.12
N TYR A 224 -19.21 10.27 -3.06
CA TYR A 224 -19.30 9.63 -1.74
C TYR A 224 -20.47 10.16 -0.91
N GLY A 225 -21.49 9.32 -0.72
CA GLY A 225 -22.69 9.66 0.05
C GLY A 225 -23.62 10.64 -0.66
N PRO A 226 -24.45 11.40 0.07
CA PRO A 226 -25.29 12.46 -0.50
C PRO A 226 -24.49 13.51 -1.28
N ASP A 227 -25.17 14.28 -2.13
CA ASP A 227 -24.53 15.23 -3.04
C ASP A 227 -23.54 16.15 -2.33
N TRP A 228 -22.24 15.99 -2.63
CA TRP A 228 -21.12 16.77 -2.11
C TRP A 228 -20.88 16.67 -0.59
N SER A 229 -21.52 15.75 0.14
CA SER A 229 -21.37 15.67 1.61
C SER A 229 -19.93 15.40 2.04
N TRP A 230 -19.15 14.64 1.26
CA TRP A 230 -17.71 14.49 1.55
C TRP A 230 -16.95 15.81 1.53
N LEU A 231 -17.28 16.72 0.60
CA LEU A 231 -16.63 18.03 0.51
C LEU A 231 -17.14 19.01 1.57
N LEU A 232 -18.45 18.99 1.84
CA LEU A 232 -19.12 20.05 2.61
C LEU A 232 -19.25 19.73 4.11
N GLU A 233 -19.31 18.44 4.46
CA GLU A 233 -19.64 17.96 5.80
C GLU A 233 -18.53 17.11 6.43
N ASN A 234 -17.57 16.60 5.65
CA ASN A 234 -16.48 15.82 6.21
C ASN A 234 -15.48 16.71 6.98
N HIS A 235 -15.09 16.28 8.17
CA HIS A 235 -14.13 16.96 9.03
C HIS A 235 -12.79 16.25 9.01
N LEU A 236 -11.96 16.52 7.99
CA LEU A 236 -10.66 15.87 7.78
C LEU A 236 -9.75 15.93 9.02
N SER A 237 -9.85 16.99 9.81
CA SER A 237 -9.18 17.16 11.10
C SER A 237 -9.45 16.01 12.08
N ASN A 238 -10.62 15.37 12.05
CA ASN A 238 -10.93 14.22 12.91
C ASN A 238 -10.03 13.01 12.65
N LEU A 239 -9.49 12.85 11.44
CA LEU A 239 -8.53 11.77 11.14
C LEU A 239 -7.24 11.93 11.97
N SER A 240 -6.83 13.18 12.23
CA SER A 240 -5.67 13.47 13.10
C SER A 240 -5.96 13.07 14.55
N VAL A 241 -7.19 13.27 15.02
CA VAL A 241 -7.64 12.81 16.35
C VAL A 241 -7.56 11.30 16.43
N GLY A 242 -8.02 10.60 15.40
CA GLY A 242 -7.85 9.15 15.25
C GLY A 242 -6.39 8.72 15.38
N GLY A 243 -5.46 9.48 14.81
CA GLY A 243 -4.03 9.17 14.91
C GLY A 243 -3.49 9.41 16.31
N HIS A 244 -3.89 10.52 16.93
CA HIS A 244 -3.43 10.90 18.26
C HIS A 244 -3.91 9.96 19.35
N VAL A 245 -5.17 9.51 19.29
CA VAL A 245 -5.72 8.48 20.19
C VAL A 245 -4.87 7.21 20.18
N ARG A 246 -4.28 6.90 19.02
CA ARG A 246 -3.43 5.72 18.82
C ARG A 246 -1.93 6.00 19.03
N GLY A 247 -1.60 7.18 19.54
CA GLY A 247 -0.25 7.56 19.94
C GLY A 247 0.53 8.37 18.92
N TRP A 248 -0.02 8.75 17.76
CA TRP A 248 0.66 9.73 16.90
C TRP A 248 0.77 11.08 17.62
N LEU A 249 1.95 11.70 17.62
CA LEU A 249 2.23 12.89 18.45
C LEU A 249 1.93 12.69 19.94
N GLY A 250 2.07 11.45 20.46
CA GLY A 250 1.84 11.14 21.87
C GLY A 250 2.78 11.85 22.86
N PHE A 251 3.81 12.53 22.35
CA PHE A 251 4.69 13.42 23.11
C PHE A 251 4.08 14.80 23.39
N LEU A 252 3.00 15.18 22.68
CA LEU A 252 2.23 16.38 22.97
C LEU A 252 1.19 16.07 24.05
N SER A 253 0.89 17.06 24.90
CA SER A 253 -0.27 16.96 25.78
C SER A 253 -1.55 16.98 24.93
N HIS A 254 -2.62 16.34 25.43
CA HIS A 254 -3.93 16.35 24.76
C HIS A 254 -4.41 17.78 24.49
N GLU A 255 -4.18 18.72 25.40
CA GLU A 255 -4.58 20.13 25.25
C GLU A 255 -3.83 20.80 24.09
N THR A 256 -2.52 20.61 24.00
CA THR A 256 -1.71 21.16 22.90
C THR A 256 -2.13 20.56 21.56
N PHE A 257 -2.33 19.24 21.50
CA PHE A 257 -2.79 18.58 20.30
C PHE A 257 -4.17 19.10 19.86
N LEU A 258 -5.14 19.21 20.78
CA LEU A 258 -6.48 19.70 20.47
C LEU A 258 -6.48 21.18 20.04
N ALA A 259 -5.57 22.01 20.56
CA ALA A 259 -5.39 23.38 20.09
C ALA A 259 -4.92 23.43 18.62
N ILE A 260 -3.96 22.57 18.24
CA ILE A 260 -3.51 22.42 16.85
C ILE A 260 -4.66 21.91 15.97
N ASN A 261 -5.38 20.89 16.45
CA ASN A 261 -6.50 20.30 15.72
C ASN A 261 -7.64 21.31 15.49
N ARG A 262 -7.88 22.23 16.43
CA ARG A 262 -8.86 23.32 16.27
C ARG A 262 -8.52 24.21 15.08
N VAL A 263 -7.25 24.53 14.87
CA VAL A 263 -6.79 25.30 13.69
C VAL A 263 -7.00 24.50 12.41
N ALA A 264 -6.64 23.21 12.40
CA ALA A 264 -6.86 22.33 11.25
C ALA A 264 -8.36 22.26 10.89
N ARG A 265 -9.22 22.16 11.89
CA ARG A 265 -10.69 22.10 11.73
C ARG A 265 -11.26 23.33 11.04
N LEU A 266 -10.75 24.53 11.33
CA LEU A 266 -11.15 25.76 10.63
C LEU A 266 -10.84 25.72 9.14
N SER A 267 -9.86 24.90 8.74
CA SER A 267 -9.45 24.71 7.35
C SER A 267 -10.02 23.46 6.68
N ASP A 268 -10.86 22.66 7.34
CA ASP A 268 -11.34 21.36 6.82
C ASP A 268 -11.91 21.46 5.40
N ARG A 269 -12.79 22.43 5.13
CA ARG A 269 -13.37 22.62 3.79
C ARG A 269 -12.34 23.01 2.74
N ALA A 270 -11.37 23.84 3.12
CA ALA A 270 -10.27 24.23 2.23
C ALA A 270 -9.36 23.03 1.93
N LEU A 271 -9.07 22.21 2.94
CA LEU A 271 -8.29 20.97 2.80
C LEU A 271 -9.05 19.94 1.95
N ALA A 272 -10.36 19.80 2.12
CA ALA A 272 -11.20 18.91 1.32
C ALA A 272 -11.26 19.36 -0.15
N ALA A 273 -11.48 20.65 -0.39
CA ALA A 273 -11.46 21.23 -1.73
C ALA A 273 -10.09 21.06 -2.40
N PHE A 274 -9.00 21.36 -1.67
CA PHE A 274 -7.64 21.14 -2.13
C PHE A 274 -7.39 19.68 -2.50
N THR A 275 -7.81 18.74 -1.64
CA THR A 275 -7.67 17.30 -1.87
C THR A 275 -8.39 16.87 -3.16
N LEU A 276 -9.64 17.29 -3.36
CA LEU A 276 -10.39 16.98 -4.58
C LEU A 276 -9.74 17.56 -5.84
N VAL A 277 -9.36 18.85 -5.80
CA VAL A 277 -8.72 19.51 -6.94
C VAL A 277 -7.39 18.85 -7.27
N PHE A 278 -6.60 18.49 -6.25
CA PHE A 278 -5.32 17.81 -6.41
C PHE A 278 -5.48 16.41 -7.02
N GLU A 279 -6.38 15.59 -6.46
CA GLU A 279 -6.64 14.22 -6.90
C GLU A 279 -7.24 14.15 -8.31
N LEU A 280 -8.25 14.97 -8.61
CA LEU A 280 -8.85 15.06 -9.94
C LEU A 280 -7.92 15.73 -10.95
N GLY A 281 -7.11 16.69 -10.50
CA GLY A 281 -6.12 17.39 -11.31
C GLY A 281 -5.05 16.48 -11.91
N ALA A 282 -4.82 15.29 -11.33
CA ALA A 282 -3.92 14.28 -11.89
C ALA A 282 -4.28 13.91 -13.34
N LEU A 283 -5.55 13.97 -13.72
CA LEU A 283 -6.03 13.67 -15.08
C LEU A 283 -5.48 14.64 -16.14
N VAL A 284 -5.13 15.86 -15.74
CA VAL A 284 -4.73 16.94 -16.65
C VAL A 284 -3.27 17.29 -16.45
N CYS A 285 -2.84 17.50 -15.20
CA CYS A 285 -1.53 18.05 -14.90
C CYS A 285 -0.36 17.16 -15.37
N PHE A 286 -0.53 15.84 -15.42
CA PHE A 286 0.50 14.93 -15.90
C PHE A 286 0.69 14.93 -17.42
N PHE A 287 -0.35 15.27 -18.19
CA PHE A 287 -0.36 15.03 -19.64
C PHE A 287 -0.28 16.32 -20.47
N VAL A 288 -0.62 17.47 -19.90
CA VAL A 288 -0.65 18.75 -20.64
C VAL A 288 0.75 19.26 -20.97
N ASN A 289 1.63 19.38 -19.97
CA ASN A 289 3.02 19.73 -20.20
C ASN A 289 3.89 19.32 -19.01
N ARG A 290 5.19 19.20 -19.28
CA ARG A 290 6.19 18.81 -18.30
C ARG A 290 6.26 19.72 -17.08
N ARG A 291 6.07 21.04 -17.24
CA ARG A 291 6.14 22.00 -16.10
C ARG A 291 4.98 21.79 -15.13
N LEU A 292 3.76 21.57 -15.65
CA LEU A 292 2.61 21.23 -14.82
C LEU A 292 2.81 19.89 -14.12
N ALA A 293 3.37 18.89 -14.80
CA ALA A 293 3.70 17.61 -14.17
C ALA A 293 4.74 17.78 -13.04
N GLN A 294 5.78 18.60 -13.24
CA GLN A 294 6.77 18.91 -12.20
C GLN A 294 6.12 19.57 -10.98
N VAL A 295 5.26 20.58 -11.20
CA VAL A 295 4.50 21.23 -10.13
C VAL A 295 3.62 20.22 -9.41
N TRP A 296 2.94 19.35 -10.15
CA TRP A 296 2.09 18.32 -9.57
C TRP A 296 2.91 17.35 -8.71
N PHE A 297 4.04 16.83 -9.19
CA PHE A 297 4.92 15.95 -8.39
C PHE A 297 5.41 16.64 -7.11
N ALA A 298 5.74 17.93 -7.17
CA ALA A 298 6.10 18.72 -5.99
C ALA A 298 4.93 18.85 -5.00
N LEU A 299 3.73 19.15 -5.49
CA LEU A 299 2.51 19.18 -4.68
C LEU A 299 2.20 17.82 -4.06
N ALA A 300 2.46 16.72 -4.76
CA ALA A 300 2.27 15.37 -4.24
C ALA A 300 3.20 15.03 -3.09
N ILE A 301 4.46 15.47 -3.17
CA ILE A 301 5.41 15.34 -2.06
C ILE A 301 4.86 16.09 -0.84
N LEU A 302 4.45 17.34 -1.00
CA LEU A 302 3.88 18.16 0.08
C LEU A 302 2.59 17.56 0.63
N PHE A 303 1.69 17.07 -0.22
CA PHE A 303 0.44 16.43 0.17
C PHE A 303 0.69 15.20 1.07
N ASN A 304 1.60 14.31 0.67
CA ASN A 304 1.93 13.13 1.45
C ASN A 304 2.63 13.47 2.77
N PHE A 305 3.48 14.52 2.80
CA PHE A 305 4.04 15.03 4.05
C PHE A 305 2.97 15.64 4.96
N GLY A 306 1.99 16.37 4.39
CA GLY A 306 0.86 16.91 5.13
C GLY A 306 0.03 15.81 5.79
N ILE A 307 -0.29 14.75 5.05
CA ILE A 307 -0.97 13.56 5.61
C ILE A 307 -0.15 12.98 6.77
N PHE A 308 1.15 12.77 6.57
CA PHE A 308 2.02 12.20 7.61
C PHE A 308 2.05 13.09 8.86
N ALA A 309 2.23 14.39 8.70
CA ALA A 309 2.28 15.33 9.82
C ALA A 309 0.98 15.31 10.64
N LEU A 310 -0.18 15.29 9.97
CA LEU A 310 -1.48 15.33 10.63
C LEU A 310 -1.88 13.99 11.25
N THR A 311 -1.57 12.86 10.61
CA THR A 311 -2.20 11.56 10.93
C THR A 311 -1.24 10.46 11.36
N GLY A 312 0.07 10.63 11.11
CA GLY A 312 1.07 9.58 11.29
C GLY A 312 1.11 8.55 10.15
N ILE A 313 0.29 8.72 9.10
CA ILE A 313 0.30 7.85 7.91
C ILE A 313 1.43 8.30 6.97
N CYS A 314 2.50 7.50 6.92
CA CYS A 314 3.73 7.76 6.17
C CYS A 314 3.74 7.04 4.82
N PHE A 315 3.33 7.74 3.78
CA PHE A 315 3.44 7.31 2.38
C PHE A 315 4.85 7.50 1.80
N TRP A 316 5.90 7.12 2.54
CA TRP A 316 7.28 7.40 2.14
C TRP A 316 7.64 6.85 0.75
N LYS A 317 7.06 5.71 0.35
CA LYS A 317 7.25 5.13 -0.99
C LYS A 317 6.74 6.06 -2.08
N TRP A 318 5.60 6.71 -1.85
CA TRP A 318 5.02 7.71 -2.75
C TRP A 318 5.84 8.99 -2.76
N ILE A 319 6.32 9.45 -1.60
CA ILE A 319 7.21 10.61 -1.50
C ILE A 319 8.47 10.38 -2.34
N VAL A 320 9.17 9.27 -2.14
CA VAL A 320 10.40 8.95 -2.88
C VAL A 320 10.11 8.77 -4.38
N THR A 321 8.99 8.13 -4.73
CA THR A 321 8.58 7.97 -6.14
C THR A 321 8.31 9.32 -6.81
N ASN A 322 7.57 10.21 -6.16
CA ASN A 322 7.30 11.55 -6.66
C ASN A 322 8.59 12.40 -6.77
N ILE A 323 9.52 12.26 -5.83
CA ILE A 323 10.87 12.88 -5.93
C ILE A 323 11.61 12.32 -7.16
N ALA A 324 11.60 11.01 -7.36
CA ALA A 324 12.27 10.38 -8.49
C ALA A 324 11.71 10.86 -9.83
N PHE A 325 10.37 10.96 -9.95
CA PHE A 325 9.71 11.52 -11.13
C PHE A 325 9.99 13.01 -11.32
N LEU A 326 9.97 13.81 -10.25
CA LEU A 326 10.31 15.23 -10.31
C LEU A 326 11.74 15.43 -10.83
N VAL A 327 12.71 14.67 -10.30
CA VAL A 327 14.11 14.70 -10.76
C VAL A 327 14.21 14.22 -12.21
N PHE A 328 13.52 13.15 -12.58
CA PHE A 328 13.49 12.63 -13.95
C PHE A 328 12.96 13.67 -14.94
N ALA A 329 11.78 14.24 -14.67
CA ALA A 329 11.14 15.26 -15.51
C ALA A 329 11.91 16.60 -15.53
N SER A 330 12.76 16.86 -14.53
CA SER A 330 13.57 18.08 -14.48
C SER A 330 14.95 17.94 -15.12
N ARG A 331 15.42 16.71 -15.34
CA ARG A 331 16.77 16.43 -15.83
C ARG A 331 16.71 15.58 -17.10
N GLY A 332 17.46 14.48 -17.16
CA GLY A 332 17.62 13.68 -18.38
C GLY A 332 16.32 13.05 -18.92
N GLY A 333 15.22 13.02 -18.15
CA GLY A 333 13.91 12.59 -18.63
C GLY A 333 13.11 13.69 -19.33
N ALA A 334 13.54 14.96 -19.26
CA ALA A 334 12.80 16.08 -19.82
C ALA A 334 12.47 15.92 -21.33
N PRO A 335 13.42 15.51 -22.20
CA PRO A 335 13.10 15.33 -23.62
C PRO A 335 12.07 14.23 -23.90
N ILE A 336 12.03 13.18 -23.07
CA ILE A 336 11.04 12.10 -23.19
C ILE A 336 9.65 12.66 -22.81
N TYR A 337 9.58 13.41 -21.72
CA TYR A 337 8.35 14.01 -21.24
C TYR A 337 7.80 15.07 -22.20
N ASP A 338 8.68 15.92 -22.75
CA ASP A 338 8.30 16.95 -23.73
C ASP A 338 7.80 16.34 -25.05
N ARG A 339 8.34 15.16 -25.46
CA ARG A 339 7.78 14.38 -26.58
C ARG A 339 6.43 13.77 -26.22
N MET A 340 6.32 13.15 -25.05
CA MET A 340 5.06 12.58 -24.56
C MET A 340 3.95 13.63 -24.56
N CYS A 341 4.19 14.85 -24.05
CA CYS A 341 3.16 15.90 -23.99
C CYS A 341 2.90 16.62 -25.33
N ARG A 342 3.63 16.31 -26.41
CA ARG A 342 3.49 17.02 -27.70
C ARG A 342 2.20 16.66 -28.42
N TYR A 343 1.76 15.42 -28.31
CA TYR A 343 0.64 14.89 -29.08
C TYR A 343 -0.68 15.31 -28.43
N LEU A 344 -1.57 15.99 -29.16
CA LEU A 344 -2.83 16.47 -28.56
C LEU A 344 -3.71 15.31 -28.07
N LEU A 345 -3.61 14.16 -28.74
CA LEU A 345 -4.32 12.93 -28.37
C LEU A 345 -3.77 12.26 -27.09
N VAL A 346 -2.62 12.71 -26.55
CA VAL A 346 -2.06 12.17 -25.29
C VAL A 346 -2.94 12.46 -24.09
N VAL A 347 -3.58 13.63 -24.03
CA VAL A 347 -4.50 13.92 -22.92
C VAL A 347 -5.69 12.97 -22.99
N TRP A 348 -6.31 12.81 -24.17
CA TRP A 348 -7.44 11.90 -24.37
C TRP A 348 -7.08 10.45 -24.13
N PHE A 349 -5.93 10.00 -24.62
CA PHE A 349 -5.47 8.64 -24.42
C PHE A 349 -5.01 8.40 -22.97
N GLY A 350 -4.40 9.39 -22.32
CA GLY A 350 -4.08 9.37 -20.89
C GLY A 350 -5.34 9.24 -20.05
N ILE A 351 -6.40 9.98 -20.38
CA ILE A 351 -7.74 9.82 -19.77
C ILE A 351 -8.26 8.40 -19.98
N LEU A 352 -8.16 7.86 -21.20
CA LEU A 352 -8.56 6.48 -21.49
C LEU A 352 -7.77 5.48 -20.64
N VAL A 353 -6.45 5.64 -20.50
CA VAL A 353 -5.61 4.78 -19.66
C VAL A 353 -6.03 4.86 -18.20
N VAL A 354 -6.29 6.06 -17.71
CA VAL A 354 -6.75 6.30 -16.34
C VAL A 354 -8.09 5.59 -16.10
N TYR A 355 -9.06 5.78 -16.99
CA TYR A 355 -10.37 5.14 -16.90
C TYR A 355 -10.27 3.61 -17.01
N PHE A 356 -9.47 3.12 -17.96
CA PHE A 356 -9.19 1.71 -18.13
C PHE A 356 -8.59 1.08 -16.87
N SER A 357 -7.76 1.82 -16.15
CA SER A 357 -7.11 1.38 -14.92
C SER A 357 -8.04 1.47 -13.70
N LEU A 358 -9.06 2.34 -13.72
CA LEU A 358 -9.97 2.68 -12.62
C LEU A 358 -10.81 1.50 -12.09
N GLY A 359 -11.20 0.57 -12.95
CA GLY A 359 -12.16 -0.51 -12.63
C GLY A 359 -11.57 -1.92 -12.66
N ARG A 360 -10.26 -2.05 -12.87
CA ARG A 360 -9.59 -3.33 -13.05
C ARG A 360 -9.26 -3.91 -11.65
N THR A 361 -10.24 -4.63 -11.07
CA THR A 361 -10.28 -5.41 -9.80
C THR A 361 -9.21 -6.50 -9.61
N TYR A 362 -8.07 -6.43 -10.28
CA TYR A 362 -7.06 -7.50 -10.28
C TYR A 362 -6.12 -7.43 -9.09
N PHE A 363 -6.01 -6.25 -8.48
CA PHE A 363 -5.68 -6.13 -7.07
C PHE A 363 -7.01 -6.02 -6.33
N PHE A 364 -7.04 -6.42 -5.05
CA PHE A 364 -8.16 -6.12 -4.14
C PHE A 364 -8.77 -4.78 -4.53
N PRO A 365 -10.10 -4.67 -4.75
CA PRO A 365 -10.70 -3.43 -5.25
C PRO A 365 -10.07 -2.29 -4.47
N GLN A 366 -9.50 -1.29 -5.16
CA GLN A 366 -9.04 -0.08 -4.48
C GLN A 366 -10.26 0.34 -3.68
N ALA A 367 -10.25 0.06 -2.38
CA ALA A 367 -11.36 0.39 -1.52
C ALA A 367 -11.47 1.88 -1.72
N GLY A 368 -12.56 2.34 -2.35
CA GLY A 368 -12.68 3.73 -2.80
C GLY A 368 -12.18 4.57 -1.65
N VAL A 369 -11.08 5.31 -1.86
CA VAL A 369 -10.30 5.94 -0.78
C VAL A 369 -11.08 7.19 -0.37
N ALA A 370 -12.23 6.92 0.22
CA ALA A 370 -13.33 7.80 0.52
C ALA A 370 -14.06 7.18 1.71
N TRP A 371 -14.14 7.97 2.76
CA TRP A 371 -14.81 7.69 4.01
C TRP A 371 -15.10 9.04 4.67
N TYR A 372 -15.94 9.02 5.70
CA TYR A 372 -16.11 10.15 6.59
C TYR A 372 -15.21 10.01 7.80
N ASP A 373 -14.56 11.09 8.21
CA ASP A 373 -13.71 11.19 9.38
C ASP A 373 -14.55 11.66 10.57
N THR A 374 -14.77 10.78 11.55
CA THR A 374 -15.73 11.04 12.63
C THR A 374 -15.06 11.42 13.94
N ARG A 375 -15.82 12.02 14.85
CA ARG A 375 -15.37 12.37 16.20
C ARG A 375 -15.21 11.17 17.13
N MET A 376 -15.40 9.94 16.66
CA MET A 376 -15.35 8.75 17.49
C MET A 376 -14.34 7.73 16.97
N VAL A 377 -13.49 7.24 17.88
CA VAL A 377 -12.47 6.24 17.59
C VAL A 377 -12.76 5.01 18.43
N GLU A 378 -12.88 3.86 17.76
CA GLU A 378 -12.88 2.55 18.39
C GLU A 378 -11.48 1.97 18.30
N ASP A 379 -10.69 2.14 19.36
CA ASP A 379 -9.31 1.65 19.39
C ASP A 379 -9.23 0.24 19.96
N TYR A 380 -8.34 -0.56 19.37
CA TYR A 380 -8.08 -1.94 19.79
C TYR A 380 -6.64 -2.05 20.23
N THR A 381 -6.44 -2.40 21.50
CA THR A 381 -5.12 -2.60 22.11
C THR A 381 -4.90 -4.07 22.41
N ILE A 382 -3.70 -4.56 22.11
CA ILE A 382 -3.29 -5.94 22.35
C ILE A 382 -2.38 -5.95 23.56
N ARG A 383 -2.69 -6.79 24.55
CA ARG A 383 -1.88 -6.92 25.77
C ARG A 383 -1.37 -8.34 25.91
N ALA A 384 -0.10 -8.47 26.31
CA ALA A 384 0.53 -9.74 26.63
C ALA A 384 0.65 -9.89 28.14
N ILE A 385 0.12 -10.99 28.67
CA ILE A 385 0.21 -11.34 30.09
C ILE A 385 1.34 -12.36 30.23
N GLY A 386 2.38 -11.98 30.98
CA GLY A 386 3.53 -12.81 31.26
C GLY A 386 3.24 -13.97 32.20
N GLU A 387 4.21 -14.88 32.39
CA GLU A 387 4.12 -15.96 33.38
C GLU A 387 3.98 -15.45 34.82
N SER A 388 4.54 -14.27 35.10
CA SER A 388 4.39 -13.56 36.38
C SER A 388 2.98 -13.01 36.62
N GLY A 389 2.14 -12.97 35.59
CA GLY A 389 0.84 -12.29 35.59
C GLY A 389 0.92 -10.79 35.26
N LYS A 390 2.12 -10.25 35.02
CA LYS A 390 2.29 -8.85 34.62
C LYS A 390 1.77 -8.59 33.20
N ASP A 391 1.16 -7.44 33.00
CA ASP A 391 0.48 -7.04 31.77
C ASP A 391 1.28 -6.01 30.95
N TYR A 392 1.68 -6.41 29.75
CA TYR A 392 2.45 -5.58 28.84
C TYR A 392 1.63 -5.17 27.63
N LEU A 393 1.81 -3.94 27.15
CA LEU A 393 1.21 -3.49 25.90
C LEU A 393 2.04 -3.99 24.71
N VAL A 394 1.41 -4.71 23.78
CA VAL A 394 2.07 -5.16 22.56
C VAL A 394 1.98 -4.06 21.51
N SER A 395 3.12 -3.40 21.25
CA SER A 395 3.20 -2.43 20.15
C SER A 395 2.91 -3.14 18.82
N PRO A 396 2.15 -2.54 17.87
CA PRO A 396 1.99 -3.12 16.54
C PRO A 396 3.32 -3.37 15.82
N SER A 397 4.34 -2.53 16.06
CA SER A 397 5.70 -2.71 15.53
C SER A 397 6.43 -3.91 16.12
N PHE A 398 5.95 -4.48 17.21
CA PHE A 398 6.47 -5.74 17.75
C PHE A 398 6.09 -6.91 16.86
N LEU A 399 4.94 -6.85 16.17
CA LEU A 399 4.37 -7.91 15.32
C LEU A 399 4.86 -7.87 13.87
N THR A 400 6.07 -7.34 13.63
CA THR A 400 6.70 -7.35 12.30
C THR A 400 6.94 -8.79 11.81
N PRO A 401 6.89 -9.05 10.49
CA PRO A 401 6.60 -8.10 9.41
C PRO A 401 5.10 -7.88 9.13
N MET A 402 4.19 -8.43 9.93
CA MET A 402 2.73 -8.28 9.75
C MET A 402 2.18 -7.00 10.41
N GLU A 403 3.03 -6.03 10.77
CA GLU A 403 2.65 -4.88 11.59
C GLU A 403 1.46 -4.11 11.01
N MET A 404 1.38 -4.04 9.68
CA MET A 404 0.41 -3.23 8.95
C MET A 404 -1.05 -3.61 9.27
N HIS A 405 -1.35 -4.90 9.44
CA HIS A 405 -2.68 -5.36 9.80
C HIS A 405 -3.09 -4.87 11.20
N PHE A 406 -2.19 -5.01 12.16
CA PHE A 406 -2.46 -4.68 13.56
C PHE A 406 -2.47 -3.17 13.80
N VAL A 407 -1.56 -2.43 13.16
CA VAL A 407 -1.52 -0.96 13.30
C VAL A 407 -2.73 -0.30 12.63
N GLN A 408 -3.35 -0.91 11.61
CA GLN A 408 -4.64 -0.44 11.11
C GLN A 408 -5.77 -0.58 12.15
N GLY A 409 -5.69 -1.54 13.07
CA GLY A 409 -6.70 -1.66 14.14
C GLY A 409 -8.10 -2.07 13.66
N ARG A 410 -8.24 -2.63 12.45
CA ARG A 410 -9.50 -3.24 12.00
C ARG A 410 -9.73 -4.59 12.67
N LEU A 411 -9.65 -4.65 14.00
CA LEU A 411 -9.70 -5.91 14.77
C LEU A 411 -11.10 -6.24 15.27
N CYS A 412 -12.11 -5.49 14.83
CA CYS A 412 -13.49 -5.68 15.25
C CYS A 412 -14.04 -7.07 14.86
N TYR A 413 -13.47 -7.71 13.82
CA TYR A 413 -13.84 -9.07 13.43
C TYR A 413 -13.54 -10.12 14.52
N ALA A 414 -12.62 -9.83 15.44
CA ALA A 414 -12.24 -10.66 16.58
C ALA A 414 -13.01 -10.29 17.86
N SER A 415 -14.09 -9.53 17.73
CA SER A 415 -14.93 -9.05 18.83
C SER A 415 -16.40 -9.34 18.52
N ASN A 416 -17.22 -9.54 19.55
CA ASN A 416 -18.69 -9.60 19.43
C ASN A 416 -19.36 -8.22 19.66
N GLU A 417 -18.56 -7.19 19.95
CA GLU A 417 -19.06 -5.84 20.14
C GLU A 417 -19.55 -5.23 18.83
N ARG A 418 -20.59 -4.40 18.92
CA ARG A 418 -21.04 -3.61 17.78
C ARG A 418 -20.10 -2.43 17.54
N THR A 419 -19.97 -2.05 16.27
CA THR A 419 -19.10 -0.97 15.80
C THR A 419 -19.83 -0.07 14.81
N VAL A 420 -19.44 1.21 14.78
CA VAL A 420 -19.95 2.22 13.84
C VAL A 420 -18.82 2.93 13.10
N THR A 421 -17.57 2.80 13.57
CA THR A 421 -16.38 3.33 12.92
C THR A 421 -15.36 2.23 12.59
N SER A 422 -14.29 2.61 11.89
CA SER A 422 -13.20 1.73 11.45
C SER A 422 -11.85 2.38 11.80
N ILE A 423 -10.81 2.07 11.01
CA ILE A 423 -9.45 2.61 11.17
C ILE A 423 -9.51 4.12 11.37
N TYR A 424 -8.81 4.63 12.38
CA TYR A 424 -8.72 6.08 12.69
C TYR A 424 -10.08 6.78 12.88
N GLY A 425 -11.13 6.08 13.29
CA GLY A 425 -12.45 6.68 13.49
C GLY A 425 -13.19 7.02 12.19
N THR A 426 -12.85 6.33 11.10
CA THR A 426 -13.50 6.52 9.80
C THR A 426 -14.82 5.75 9.70
N THR A 427 -15.82 6.24 8.96
CA THR A 427 -17.07 5.51 8.72
C THR A 427 -17.49 5.57 7.26
N GLY A 428 -18.17 4.51 6.80
CA GLY A 428 -18.79 4.47 5.49
C GLY A 428 -20.21 5.02 5.43
N SER A 429 -20.77 5.42 6.59
CA SER A 429 -22.17 5.83 6.71
C SER A 429 -22.27 7.32 7.00
N HIS A 430 -22.87 8.07 6.07
CA HIS A 430 -23.20 9.49 6.27
C HIS A 430 -24.09 9.69 7.52
N GLY A 431 -25.08 8.81 7.73
CA GLY A 431 -25.93 8.88 8.93
C GLY A 431 -25.19 8.63 10.25
N VAL A 432 -24.09 7.88 10.26
CA VAL A 432 -23.22 7.76 11.44
C VAL A 432 -22.44 9.06 11.66
N LEU A 433 -21.87 9.65 10.60
CA LEU A 433 -21.20 10.95 10.68
C LEU A 433 -22.14 12.00 11.29
N THR A 434 -23.33 12.21 10.71
CA THR A 434 -24.28 13.23 11.16
C THR A 434 -24.64 13.06 12.63
N ARG A 435 -24.95 11.83 13.07
CA ARG A 435 -25.29 11.56 14.47
C ARG A 435 -24.13 11.78 15.44
N LEU A 436 -22.89 11.52 15.02
CA LEU A 436 -21.70 11.80 15.84
C LEU A 436 -21.39 13.30 15.91
N GLU A 437 -21.72 14.07 14.88
CA GLU A 437 -21.61 15.53 14.88
C GLU A 437 -22.67 16.20 15.76
N GLU A 438 -23.86 15.60 15.85
CA GLU A 438 -25.03 16.07 16.61
C GLU A 438 -25.06 15.60 18.09
N LEU A 439 -24.00 14.99 18.60
CA LEU A 439 -23.96 14.51 20.00
C LEU A 439 -24.15 15.66 21.00
N GLU A 440 -25.18 15.59 21.82
CA GLU A 440 -25.36 16.50 22.96
C GLU A 440 -24.34 16.21 24.06
N LYS A 441 -24.13 14.92 24.36
CA LYS A 441 -23.18 14.44 25.37
C LYS A 441 -22.30 13.33 24.80
N PRO A 442 -21.05 13.16 25.28
CA PRO A 442 -20.17 12.12 24.77
C PRO A 442 -20.75 10.71 24.99
N GLU A 443 -21.48 10.47 26.08
CA GLU A 443 -22.11 9.17 26.39
C GLU A 443 -23.17 8.75 25.37
N ASP A 444 -23.77 9.69 24.63
CA ASP A 444 -24.75 9.37 23.59
C ASP A 444 -24.13 8.57 22.43
N ALA A 445 -22.81 8.61 22.26
CA ALA A 445 -22.09 7.76 21.31
C ALA A 445 -22.26 6.26 21.63
N LEU A 446 -22.42 5.88 22.90
CA LEU A 446 -22.66 4.50 23.30
C LEU A 446 -24.04 4.00 22.84
N LYS A 447 -25.05 4.89 22.80
CA LYS A 447 -26.38 4.57 22.25
C LYS A 447 -26.30 4.33 20.74
N LEU A 448 -25.44 5.07 20.04
CA LEU A 448 -25.20 4.86 18.61
C LEU A 448 -24.51 3.52 18.35
N LEU A 449 -23.52 3.15 19.17
CA LEU A 449 -22.87 1.83 19.11
C LEU A 449 -23.84 0.67 19.25
N GLN A 450 -24.82 0.76 20.14
CA GLN A 450 -25.85 -0.28 20.28
C GLN A 450 -26.64 -0.52 18.99
N ARG A 451 -26.70 0.49 18.10
CA ARG A 451 -27.34 0.40 16.77
C ARG A 451 -26.35 0.06 15.64
N GLY A 452 -25.06 -0.02 15.96
CA GLY A 452 -24.00 -0.35 15.01
C GLY A 452 -24.07 -1.77 14.48
N GLY A 453 -23.23 -2.05 13.48
CA GLY A 453 -23.09 -3.37 12.90
C GLY A 453 -22.24 -4.28 13.78
N ASN A 454 -22.49 -5.58 13.73
CA ASN A 454 -21.55 -6.57 14.24
C ASN A 454 -20.65 -7.00 13.07
N CYS A 455 -19.34 -6.74 13.17
CA CYS A 455 -18.36 -7.12 12.15
C CYS A 455 -17.65 -8.43 12.49
N HIS A 456 -18.07 -9.16 13.53
CA HIS A 456 -17.54 -10.45 13.90
C HIS A 456 -17.49 -11.39 12.69
N ASN A 457 -16.35 -12.03 12.49
CA ASN A 457 -16.16 -13.02 11.44
C ASN A 457 -15.41 -14.22 12.02
N ALA A 458 -16.12 -15.33 12.23
CA ALA A 458 -15.56 -16.53 12.86
C ALA A 458 -14.29 -17.07 12.16
N GLN A 459 -14.20 -16.95 10.84
CA GLN A 459 -13.01 -17.41 10.09
C GLN A 459 -11.81 -16.50 10.35
N GLN A 460 -12.00 -15.17 10.35
CA GLN A 460 -10.91 -14.23 10.64
C GLN A 460 -10.54 -14.23 12.11
N ASP A 461 -11.51 -14.39 13.01
CA ASP A 461 -11.29 -14.54 14.45
C ASP A 461 -10.43 -15.78 14.75
N LYS A 462 -10.77 -16.93 14.18
CA LYS A 462 -9.93 -18.13 14.30
C LYS A 462 -8.51 -17.91 13.76
N ARG A 463 -8.36 -17.26 12.60
CA ARG A 463 -7.02 -16.92 12.06
C ARG A 463 -6.24 -15.98 12.99
N PHE A 464 -6.92 -15.07 13.68
CA PHE A 464 -6.32 -14.19 14.67
C PHE A 464 -5.86 -14.97 15.91
N GLU A 465 -6.69 -15.90 16.42
CA GLU A 465 -6.28 -16.80 17.50
C GLU A 465 -5.06 -17.66 17.11
N ASP A 466 -5.15 -18.37 15.98
CA ASP A 466 -4.08 -19.22 15.46
C ASP A 466 -2.78 -18.42 15.24
N PHE A 467 -2.91 -17.16 14.80
CA PHE A 467 -1.79 -16.24 14.67
C PHE A 467 -1.09 -16.01 16.01
N PHE A 468 -1.80 -15.59 17.05
CA PHE A 468 -1.19 -15.28 18.35
C PHE A 468 -0.62 -16.52 19.04
N VAL A 469 -1.34 -17.65 18.98
CA VAL A 469 -0.86 -18.94 19.51
C VAL A 469 0.47 -19.32 18.85
N ARG A 470 0.55 -19.31 17.52
CA ARG A 470 1.77 -19.67 16.80
C ARG A 470 2.89 -18.64 16.98
N TYR A 471 2.57 -17.35 16.87
CA TYR A 471 3.56 -16.26 17.00
C TYR A 471 4.21 -16.28 18.39
N PHE A 472 3.42 -16.22 19.46
CA PHE A 472 3.97 -16.19 20.81
C PHE A 472 4.50 -17.56 21.26
N GLY A 473 3.97 -18.67 20.75
CA GLY A 473 4.56 -20.00 20.95
C GLY A 473 5.98 -20.08 20.38
N ASN A 474 6.18 -19.65 19.13
CA ASN A 474 7.51 -19.59 18.53
C ASN A 474 8.44 -18.61 19.27
N LEU A 475 7.91 -17.46 19.69
CA LEU A 475 8.67 -16.45 20.44
C LEU A 475 9.12 -16.97 21.81
N ASN A 476 8.24 -17.62 22.57
CA ASN A 476 8.57 -18.20 23.87
C ASN A 476 9.63 -19.31 23.73
N ALA A 477 9.56 -20.10 22.65
CA ALA A 477 10.49 -21.21 22.42
C ALA A 477 11.89 -20.76 21.95
N ARG A 478 11.99 -19.68 21.17
CA ARG A 478 13.23 -19.32 20.45
C ARG A 478 13.71 -17.88 20.67
N GLY A 479 12.94 -17.05 21.35
CA GLY A 479 13.16 -15.60 21.39
C GLY A 479 12.99 -14.95 20.02
N ARG A 480 13.64 -13.80 19.82
CA ARG A 480 13.57 -13.02 18.56
C ARG A 480 14.91 -13.03 17.83
N PRO A 481 15.07 -13.85 16.77
CA PRO A 481 16.28 -13.87 15.97
C PRO A 481 16.48 -12.55 15.22
N HIS A 482 17.75 -12.21 14.93
CA HIS A 482 18.14 -11.17 13.97
C HIS A 482 17.51 -9.78 14.16
N ARG A 483 17.40 -9.30 15.41
CA ARG A 483 16.86 -7.96 15.74
C ARG A 483 17.53 -6.81 14.97
N TRP A 484 18.76 -6.98 14.51
CA TRP A 484 19.51 -5.98 13.73
C TRP A 484 18.84 -5.59 12.40
N LEU A 485 17.99 -6.46 11.82
CA LEU A 485 17.28 -6.14 10.59
C LEU A 485 16.37 -4.92 10.75
N SER A 486 15.75 -4.75 11.94
CA SER A 486 14.91 -3.59 12.24
C SER A 486 15.66 -2.25 12.13
N TRP A 487 16.98 -2.22 12.35
CA TRP A 487 17.79 -1.00 12.30
C TRP A 487 18.03 -0.49 10.89
N ILE A 488 18.11 -1.42 9.94
CA ILE A 488 18.20 -1.11 8.50
C ILE A 488 16.85 -1.32 7.80
N GLY A 489 15.79 -1.54 8.58
CA GLY A 489 14.45 -1.83 8.12
C GLY A 489 13.85 -0.64 7.39
N ARG A 490 12.85 -0.93 6.57
CA ARG A 490 12.04 0.11 5.93
C ARG A 490 11.36 1.01 6.98
N PRO A 491 11.11 2.30 6.69
CA PRO A 491 10.25 3.12 7.52
C PRO A 491 8.86 2.51 7.63
N THR A 492 8.27 2.58 8.83
CA THR A 492 6.91 2.11 9.07
C THR A 492 5.91 2.94 8.26
N HIS A 493 4.83 2.31 7.79
CA HIS A 493 3.79 3.01 7.06
C HIS A 493 2.87 3.79 8.00
N LEU A 494 2.54 3.26 9.17
CA LEU A 494 1.78 3.96 10.19
C LEU A 494 2.65 4.16 11.42
N TRP A 495 2.75 5.41 11.88
CA TRP A 495 3.56 5.79 13.03
C TRP A 495 2.65 5.95 14.24
N VAL A 496 2.80 5.04 15.19
CA VAL A 496 2.08 5.03 16.47
C VAL A 496 3.09 4.93 17.60
N GLN A 497 2.88 5.70 18.66
CA GLN A 497 3.67 5.63 19.89
C GLN A 497 2.73 5.26 21.05
N PRO A 498 2.39 3.96 21.19
CA PRO A 498 1.51 3.52 22.25
C PRO A 498 2.08 3.89 23.63
N GLN A 499 1.23 4.40 24.52
CA GLN A 499 1.60 4.76 25.89
C GLN A 499 1.39 3.57 26.83
N GLY A 500 2.39 3.28 27.67
CA GLY A 500 2.35 2.20 28.66
C GLY A 500 3.65 1.40 28.70
N GLU A 501 3.70 0.39 29.56
CA GLU A 501 4.84 -0.54 29.59
C GLU A 501 4.75 -1.50 28.40
N LEU A 502 5.68 -1.37 27.45
CA LEU A 502 5.69 -2.15 26.23
C LEU A 502 6.28 -3.54 26.45
N TYR A 503 5.70 -4.53 25.80
CA TYR A 503 6.30 -5.86 25.72
C TYR A 503 7.54 -5.84 24.82
N ASP A 504 8.70 -6.21 25.37
CA ASP A 504 9.97 -6.40 24.68
C ASP A 504 10.64 -7.71 25.13
N MET A 505 9.84 -8.77 25.33
CA MET A 505 10.30 -10.11 25.74
C MET A 505 10.92 -10.16 27.14
N GLN A 506 10.39 -9.37 28.08
CA GLN A 506 10.84 -9.38 29.48
C GLN A 506 10.65 -10.76 30.13
N GLU A 507 9.61 -11.50 29.73
CA GLU A 507 9.30 -12.85 30.18
C GLU A 507 8.44 -13.58 29.13
N PRO A 508 8.30 -14.91 29.19
CA PRO A 508 7.42 -15.66 28.29
C PRO A 508 5.96 -15.23 28.45
N VAL A 509 5.21 -15.22 27.34
CA VAL A 509 3.79 -14.86 27.34
C VAL A 509 2.94 -16.09 27.59
N ASN A 510 2.07 -16.02 28.59
CA ASN A 510 1.08 -17.06 28.90
C ASN A 510 -0.28 -16.76 28.25
N GLN A 511 -0.63 -15.49 28.06
CA GLN A 511 -1.94 -15.09 27.54
C GLN A 511 -1.86 -13.80 26.73
N ILE A 512 -2.68 -13.70 25.70
CA ILE A 512 -2.92 -12.48 24.93
C ILE A 512 -4.36 -12.01 25.19
N GLU A 513 -4.51 -10.72 25.42
CA GLU A 513 -5.82 -10.07 25.57
C GLU A 513 -6.02 -9.01 24.50
N LEU A 514 -7.21 -8.99 23.92
CA LEU A 514 -7.67 -7.90 23.06
C LEU A 514 -8.61 -7.00 23.87
N TRP A 515 -8.28 -5.72 23.93
CA TRP A 515 -9.06 -4.70 24.60
C TRP A 515 -9.60 -3.71 23.57
N ARG A 516 -10.87 -3.37 23.68
CA ARG A 516 -11.53 -2.30 22.92
C ARG A 516 -11.71 -1.09 23.82
N GLU A 517 -11.37 0.08 23.31
CA GLU A 517 -11.64 1.35 23.96
C GLU A 517 -12.40 2.30 23.03
N VAL A 518 -13.45 2.93 23.55
CA VAL A 518 -14.25 3.93 22.83
C VAL A 518 -13.83 5.31 23.28
N VAL A 519 -13.29 6.10 22.34
CA VAL A 519 -12.86 7.47 22.58
C VAL A 519 -13.67 8.43 21.72
N VAL A 520 -14.22 9.48 22.33
CA VAL A 520 -15.07 10.47 21.67
C VAL A 520 -14.47 11.87 21.83
N HIS A 521 -14.32 12.58 20.72
CA HIS A 521 -13.95 13.98 20.67
C HIS A 521 -15.20 14.86 20.80
N HIS A 522 -15.41 15.47 21.96
CA HIS A 522 -16.58 16.29 22.25
C HIS A 522 -16.20 17.49 23.13
N GLY A 523 -16.66 18.69 22.76
CA GLY A 523 -16.38 19.92 23.50
C GLY A 523 -14.89 20.23 23.64
N ASP A 524 -14.10 20.04 22.57
CA ASP A 524 -12.64 20.20 22.55
C ASP A 524 -11.92 19.37 23.63
N ARG A 525 -12.44 18.19 23.94
CA ARG A 525 -11.85 17.21 24.86
C ARG A 525 -12.00 15.80 24.29
N LEU A 526 -11.09 14.91 24.70
CA LEU A 526 -11.19 13.47 24.42
C LEU A 526 -11.78 12.78 25.65
N HIS A 527 -12.90 12.10 25.45
CA HIS A 527 -13.61 11.35 26.48
C HIS A 527 -13.43 9.85 26.22
N ARG A 528 -12.84 9.13 27.18
CA ARG A 528 -12.70 7.67 27.13
C ARG A 528 -13.89 7.07 27.88
N LEU A 529 -14.80 6.42 27.15
CA LEU A 529 -16.12 6.05 27.68
C LEU A 529 -16.21 4.61 28.13
N GLU A 530 -15.77 3.68 27.29
CA GLU A 530 -15.85 2.25 27.55
C GLU A 530 -14.50 1.62 27.24
N LYS A 531 -13.93 0.91 28.21
CA LYS A 531 -12.75 0.07 28.02
C LYS A 531 -13.09 -1.36 28.43
N LYS A 532 -13.10 -2.26 27.46
CA LYS A 532 -13.61 -3.63 27.65
C LYS A 532 -12.64 -4.65 27.05
N ARG A 533 -12.38 -5.71 27.80
CA ARG A 533 -11.69 -6.90 27.28
C ARG A 533 -12.67 -7.68 26.40
N VAL A 534 -12.35 -7.83 25.13
CA VAL A 534 -13.24 -8.46 24.13
C VAL A 534 -12.78 -9.85 23.72
N LYS A 535 -11.50 -10.18 23.93
CA LYS A 535 -10.93 -11.50 23.62
C LYS A 535 -9.84 -11.87 24.61
N GLU A 536 -9.73 -13.16 24.88
CA GLU A 536 -8.64 -13.79 25.64
C GLU A 536 -8.15 -15.00 24.83
N ILE A 537 -6.83 -15.12 24.67
CA ILE A 537 -6.17 -16.21 23.94
C ILE A 537 -5.09 -16.78 24.86
N LYS A 538 -5.17 -18.07 25.16
CA LYS A 538 -4.15 -18.77 25.94
C LYS A 538 -3.00 -19.19 25.04
N ILE A 539 -1.78 -18.92 25.47
CA ILE A 539 -0.57 -19.35 24.79
C ILE A 539 -0.08 -20.64 25.46
N PRO A 540 0.00 -21.77 24.73
CA PRO A 540 0.51 -23.01 25.29
C PRO A 540 1.93 -22.79 25.84
N ARG A 541 2.23 -23.36 27.01
CA ARG A 541 3.61 -23.42 27.49
C ARG A 541 4.46 -24.13 26.46
N ALA A 542 5.56 -23.52 26.06
CA ALA A 542 6.53 -24.18 25.20
C ALA A 542 7.06 -25.39 25.98
N GLU A 543 6.79 -26.60 25.49
CA GLU A 543 7.57 -27.75 25.94
C GLU A 543 9.03 -27.47 25.57
N PRO A 544 10.00 -27.74 26.46
CA PRO A 544 11.41 -27.56 26.14
C PRO A 544 11.77 -28.50 24.98
N THR A 545 11.65 -28.02 23.75
CA THR A 545 12.13 -28.77 22.59
C THR A 545 13.64 -28.75 22.65
N ALA A 546 14.27 -29.93 22.75
CA ALA A 546 15.70 -30.09 22.63
C ALA A 546 16.17 -29.34 21.37
N ILE A 547 17.02 -28.33 21.58
CA ILE A 547 17.54 -27.48 20.53
C ILE A 547 18.30 -28.39 19.54
N PRO A 548 17.91 -28.45 18.26
CA PRO A 548 18.67 -29.17 17.24
C PRO A 548 19.99 -28.48 16.89
#